data_AF-A0A2V5ZTC1-F1
#
_entry.id   AF-A0A2V5ZTC1-F1
#
_cell.length_a   1.000
_cell.length_b   1.000
_cell.length_c   1.000
_cell.angle_alpha   90.00
_cell.angle_beta   90.00
_cell.angle_gamma   90.00
#
_symmetry.space_group_name_H-M   'P 1'
#
loop_
_entity.id
_entity.type
_entity.pdbx_description
1 polymer ?
#
loop_
_entity_poly.entity_id
_entity_poly.type
_entity_poly.pdbx_seq_one_letter_code
_entity_poly.pdbx_strand_id
1 'polypeptide(L)'
;MLLRCCLLLVLFAHAARAFSLLAQSSDDTIRITVTVNADGSRTTYQYDNAKHEAIATTADSDGKARGKVAYKVDNNGRFESGIVYGPDDKFLFKTLYKYDAAGRLEEETRLDKGDSDVNRTLYK
;
A
#
# COMPACT_ATOMS: atom_id res chain seq x y z
N MET A 1 5.86 -67.10 34.35
CA MET A 1 5.53 -66.35 35.59
C MET A 1 5.49 -64.86 35.25
N LEU A 2 4.35 -64.23 35.54
CA LEU A 2 4.08 -62.77 35.69
C LEU A 2 4.35 -61.87 34.46
N LEU A 3 3.35 -61.43 33.66
CA LEU A 3 2.17 -60.57 33.91
C LEU A 3 2.50 -59.09 34.26
N ARG A 4 2.15 -58.19 33.32
CA ARG A 4 1.45 -56.86 33.45
C ARG A 4 1.92 -55.91 32.32
N CYS A 5 1.09 -55.58 31.31
CA CYS A 5 -0.08 -54.67 31.30
C CYS A 5 0.30 -53.17 31.31
N CYS A 6 -0.01 -52.47 30.19
CA CYS A 6 -0.31 -51.04 29.96
C CYS A 6 0.10 -50.71 28.50
N LEU A 7 -0.78 -50.74 27.50
CA LEU A 7 -1.90 -49.84 27.16
C LEU A 7 -1.46 -48.44 26.67
N LEU A 8 -1.62 -48.27 25.34
CA LEU A 8 -2.01 -47.07 24.56
C LEU A 8 -1.04 -45.90 24.28
N LEU A 9 -1.14 -45.49 22.99
CA LEU A 9 -1.00 -44.14 22.42
C LEU A 9 0.44 -43.58 22.35
N VAL A 10 0.93 -43.00 21.25
CA VAL A 10 0.27 -42.14 20.27
C VAL A 10 0.95 -42.27 18.89
N LEU A 11 0.15 -42.56 17.86
CA LEU A 11 0.50 -42.26 16.46
C LEU A 11 0.50 -40.74 16.28
N PHE A 12 1.65 -40.09 16.41
CA PHE A 12 1.79 -38.70 15.98
C PHE A 12 2.20 -38.67 14.51
N ALA A 13 1.18 -38.74 13.64
CA ALA A 13 1.28 -38.16 12.31
C ALA A 13 1.32 -36.63 12.47
N HIS A 14 2.51 -36.05 12.50
CA HIS A 14 2.65 -34.62 12.24
C HIS A 14 3.13 -34.44 10.81
N ALA A 15 2.15 -34.11 9.97
CA ALA A 15 2.32 -33.67 8.60
C ALA A 15 3.49 -32.69 8.50
N ALA A 16 4.37 -32.95 7.53
CA ALA A 16 5.34 -31.97 7.09
C ALA A 16 4.58 -30.69 6.74
N ARG A 17 4.68 -29.67 7.59
CA ARG A 17 4.27 -28.33 7.25
C ARG A 17 5.26 -27.85 6.19
N ALA A 18 4.87 -28.03 4.93
CA ALA A 18 5.42 -27.26 3.84
C ALA A 18 5.12 -25.79 4.18
N PHE A 19 6.05 -25.15 4.86
CA PHE A 19 6.06 -23.71 5.00
C PHE A 19 6.38 -23.20 3.60
N SER A 20 5.34 -22.93 2.81
CA SER A 20 5.52 -22.20 1.57
C SER A 20 6.04 -20.82 2.00
N LEU A 21 7.34 -20.61 1.88
CA LEU A 21 7.86 -19.27 1.65
C LEU A 21 7.11 -18.82 0.39
N LEU A 22 6.08 -17.98 0.57
CA LEU A 22 5.69 -17.09 -0.51
C LEU A 22 6.99 -16.34 -0.80
N ALA A 23 7.62 -16.70 -1.91
CA ALA A 23 8.67 -15.88 -2.47
C ALA A 23 8.02 -14.53 -2.70
N GLN A 24 8.26 -13.60 -1.78
CA GLN A 24 7.97 -12.20 -2.02
C GLN A 24 9.01 -11.82 -3.06
N SER A 25 8.68 -12.08 -4.33
CA SER A 25 9.43 -11.55 -5.44
C SER A 25 9.34 -10.05 -5.27
N SER A 26 10.41 -9.45 -4.75
CA SER A 26 10.71 -8.05 -4.96
C SER A 26 10.95 -7.92 -6.46
N ASP A 27 9.86 -7.97 -7.22
CA ASP A 27 9.88 -7.80 -8.65
C ASP A 27 10.30 -6.36 -8.87
N ASP A 28 11.57 -6.17 -9.24
CA ASP A 28 12.21 -4.88 -9.59
C ASP A 28 11.54 -4.24 -10.82
N THR A 29 10.51 -4.90 -11.35
CA THR A 29 9.62 -4.38 -12.36
C THR A 29 8.79 -3.21 -11.84
N ILE A 30 8.94 -2.06 -12.51
CA ILE A 30 8.05 -0.92 -12.33
C ILE A 30 6.66 -1.28 -12.87
N ARG A 31 5.65 -1.27 -11.99
CA ARG A 31 4.26 -1.55 -12.38
C ARG A 31 3.56 -0.25 -12.76
N ILE A 32 3.01 -0.20 -13.98
CA ILE A 32 2.25 0.95 -14.46
C ILE A 32 0.78 0.58 -14.58
N THR A 33 -0.10 1.36 -13.95
CA THR A 33 -1.56 1.23 -14.08
C THR A 33 -2.15 2.54 -14.57
N VAL A 34 -3.13 2.44 -15.45
CA VAL A 34 -3.84 3.59 -15.99
C VAL A 34 -5.31 3.47 -15.64
N THR A 35 -5.86 4.54 -15.07
CA THR A 35 -7.28 4.67 -14.77
C THR A 35 -7.86 5.80 -15.59
N VAL A 36 -8.96 5.54 -16.29
CA VAL A 36 -9.82 6.59 -16.84
C VAL A 36 -10.90 6.87 -15.80
N ASN A 37 -10.97 8.11 -15.34
CA ASN A 37 -11.91 8.55 -14.33
C ASN A 37 -13.27 8.88 -14.97
N ALA A 38 -14.33 8.91 -14.16
CA ALA A 38 -15.70 9.15 -14.64
C ALA A 38 -15.86 10.51 -15.35
N ASP A 39 -15.04 11.50 -15.01
CA ASP A 39 -15.01 12.83 -15.65
C ASP A 39 -14.16 12.87 -16.95
N GLY A 40 -13.72 11.71 -17.44
CA GLY A 40 -12.88 11.58 -18.64
C GLY A 40 -11.40 11.88 -18.42
N SER A 41 -11.01 12.36 -17.23
CA SER A 41 -9.60 12.54 -16.89
C SER A 41 -8.89 11.18 -16.77
N ARG A 42 -7.57 11.17 -16.94
CA ARG A 42 -6.76 9.95 -16.89
C ARG A 42 -5.69 10.08 -15.81
N THR A 43 -5.63 9.10 -14.92
CA THR A 43 -4.56 8.98 -13.92
C THR A 43 -3.63 7.82 -14.30
N THR A 44 -2.33 8.08 -14.37
CA THR A 44 -1.30 7.04 -14.53
C THR A 44 -0.57 6.88 -13.21
N TYR A 45 -0.56 5.66 -12.68
CA TYR A 45 0.20 5.26 -11.50
C TYR A 45 1.44 4.47 -11.94
N GLN A 46 2.60 4.85 -11.45
CA GLN A 46 3.85 4.11 -11.61
C GLN A 46 4.33 3.71 -10.22
N TYR A 47 4.46 2.40 -9.97
CA TYR A 47 4.92 1.85 -8.71
C TYR A 47 6.32 1.27 -8.88
N ASP A 48 7.26 1.77 -8.10
CA ASP A 48 8.60 1.23 -7.94
C ASP A 48 8.66 0.51 -6.59
N ASN A 49 8.35 -0.78 -6.62
CA ASN A 49 8.29 -1.61 -5.42
C ASN A 49 9.66 -1.77 -4.77
N ALA A 50 10.75 -1.78 -5.56
CA ALA A 50 12.11 -1.87 -5.04
C ALA A 50 12.49 -0.62 -4.22
N LYS A 51 11.98 0.55 -4.62
CA LYS A 51 12.21 1.81 -3.90
C LYS A 51 11.13 2.17 -2.87
N HIS A 52 10.06 1.38 -2.75
CA HIS A 52 8.92 1.73 -1.89
C HIS A 52 8.32 3.11 -2.26
N GLU A 53 8.19 3.36 -3.56
CA GLU A 53 7.73 4.65 -4.09
C GLU A 53 6.66 4.46 -5.16
N ALA A 54 5.77 5.45 -5.29
CA ALA A 54 4.87 5.52 -6.42
C ALA A 54 4.64 6.97 -6.86
N ILE A 55 4.33 7.15 -8.14
CA ILE A 55 3.92 8.45 -8.70
C ILE A 55 2.58 8.28 -9.39
N ALA A 56 1.60 9.09 -8.99
CA ALA A 56 0.36 9.27 -9.73
C ALA A 56 0.44 10.59 -10.51
N THR A 57 0.12 10.58 -11.80
CA THR A 57 -0.03 11.81 -12.61
C THR A 57 -1.39 11.82 -13.25
N THR A 58 -2.11 12.92 -13.09
CA THR A 58 -3.47 13.09 -13.61
C THR A 58 -3.49 14.16 -14.69
N ALA A 59 -4.04 13.82 -15.85
CA ALA A 59 -4.36 14.76 -16.92
C ALA A 59 -5.87 14.84 -17.11
N ASP A 60 -6.39 15.99 -17.53
CA ASP A 60 -7.79 16.13 -17.94
C ASP A 60 -8.10 15.37 -19.23
N SER A 61 -9.36 15.43 -19.69
CA SER A 61 -9.82 14.75 -20.89
C SER A 61 -9.11 15.19 -22.17
N ASP A 62 -8.55 16.41 -22.18
CA ASP A 62 -7.81 16.99 -23.31
C ASP A 62 -6.31 16.70 -23.21
N GLY A 63 -5.87 15.98 -22.16
CA GLY A 63 -4.48 15.61 -21.92
C GLY A 63 -3.65 16.67 -21.20
N LYS A 64 -4.24 17.77 -20.74
CA LYS A 64 -3.53 18.78 -19.96
C LYS A 64 -3.31 18.30 -18.53
N ALA A 65 -2.09 18.48 -18.02
CA ALA A 65 -1.74 18.07 -16.67
C ALA A 65 -2.56 18.84 -15.61
N ARG A 66 -3.22 18.08 -14.72
CA ARG A 66 -3.88 18.60 -13.51
C ARG A 66 -2.96 18.59 -12.30
N GLY A 67 -2.02 17.66 -12.25
CA GLY A 67 -1.07 17.55 -11.15
C GLY A 67 -0.50 16.15 -10.99
N LYS A 68 0.28 15.98 -9.94
CA LYS A 68 0.87 14.69 -9.56
C LYS A 68 0.90 14.50 -8.06
N VAL A 69 1.00 13.24 -7.64
CA VAL A 69 1.27 12.86 -6.25
C VAL A 69 2.47 11.95 -6.23
N ALA A 70 3.46 12.30 -5.41
CA ALA A 70 4.63 11.45 -5.13
C ALA A 70 4.40 10.75 -3.78
N TYR A 71 4.32 9.43 -3.79
CA TYR A 71 4.00 8.61 -2.62
C TYR A 71 5.24 7.90 -2.07
N LYS A 72 5.26 7.76 -0.73
CA LYS A 72 5.99 6.69 -0.05
C LYS A 72 5.06 5.52 0.21
N VAL A 73 5.56 4.31 0.06
CA VAL A 73 4.81 3.06 0.15
C VAL A 73 5.38 2.22 1.29
N ASP A 74 4.53 1.73 2.19
CA ASP A 74 4.96 0.89 3.30
C ASP A 74 5.34 -0.53 2.83
N ASN A 75 5.84 -1.35 3.76
CA ASN A 75 6.25 -2.73 3.49
C ASN A 75 5.10 -3.65 3.07
N ASN A 76 3.85 -3.24 3.30
CA ASN A 76 2.67 -3.98 2.91
C ASN A 76 2.14 -3.51 1.54
N GLY A 77 2.84 -2.61 0.85
CA GLY A 77 2.44 -2.07 -0.44
C GLY A 77 1.34 -1.00 -0.36
N ARG A 78 1.12 -0.41 0.82
CA ARG A 78 0.11 0.63 1.03
C ARG A 78 0.75 2.01 1.02
N PHE A 79 0.03 3.04 0.61
CA PHE A 79 0.55 4.40 0.70
C PHE A 79 0.73 4.81 2.16
N GLU A 80 1.93 5.21 2.54
CA GLU A 80 2.26 5.72 3.88
C GLU A 80 2.09 7.25 3.92
N SER A 81 2.58 7.93 2.89
CA SER A 81 2.46 9.37 2.74
C SER A 81 2.46 9.79 1.28
N GLY A 82 2.06 11.03 1.01
CA GLY A 82 2.11 11.62 -0.33
C GLY A 82 2.40 13.11 -0.30
N ILE A 83 3.09 13.61 -1.33
CA ILE A 83 3.21 15.05 -1.61
C ILE A 83 2.36 15.34 -2.83
N VAL A 84 1.36 16.21 -2.67
CA VAL A 84 0.40 16.56 -3.70
C VAL A 84 0.83 17.86 -4.38
N TYR A 85 0.95 17.79 -5.69
CA TYR A 85 1.29 18.92 -6.55
C TYR A 85 0.15 19.20 -7.52
N GLY A 86 -0.14 20.48 -7.75
CA GLY A 86 -0.98 20.94 -8.84
C GLY A 86 -0.21 20.95 -10.17
N PRO A 87 -0.72 21.66 -11.18
CA PRO A 87 0.00 21.91 -12.43
C PRO A 87 1.34 22.63 -12.15
N ASP A 88 2.29 22.47 -13.07
CA ASP A 88 3.62 23.10 -13.01
C ASP A 88 4.39 22.81 -11.72
N ASP A 89 4.17 21.62 -11.14
CA ASP A 89 4.79 21.15 -9.89
C ASP A 89 4.56 22.08 -8.68
N LYS A 90 3.47 22.85 -8.68
CA LYS A 90 3.09 23.68 -7.55
C LYS A 90 2.70 22.81 -6.36
N PHE A 91 3.46 22.88 -5.27
CA PHE A 91 3.11 22.24 -4.00
C PHE A 91 1.72 22.67 -3.52
N LEU A 92 0.90 21.70 -3.11
CA LEU A 92 -0.41 21.96 -2.50
C LEU A 92 -0.40 21.57 -1.01
N PHE A 93 -0.10 20.32 -0.68
CA PHE A 93 -0.03 19.81 0.69
C PHE A 93 0.72 18.48 0.74
N LYS A 94 1.11 18.06 1.95
CA LYS A 94 1.52 16.67 2.23
C LYS A 94 0.35 15.92 2.85
N THR A 95 0.36 14.60 2.75
CA THR A 95 -0.63 13.74 3.38
C THR A 95 0.00 12.52 4.03
N LEU A 96 -0.53 12.13 5.18
CA LEU A 96 -0.18 10.92 5.93
C LEU A 96 -1.39 10.00 5.99
N TYR A 97 -1.18 8.70 5.75
CA TYR A 97 -2.23 7.70 5.76
C TYR A 97 -2.03 6.73 6.91
N LYS A 98 -3.09 6.51 7.69
CA LYS A 98 -3.12 5.53 8.78
C LYS A 98 -4.15 4.45 8.46
N TYR A 99 -3.78 3.21 8.76
CA TYR A 99 -4.62 2.05 8.52
C TYR A 99 -4.94 1.35 9.83
N ASP A 100 -6.13 0.75 9.90
CA ASP A 100 -6.52 -0.09 11.03
C ASP A 100 -5.85 -1.47 10.98
N ALA A 101 -6.11 -2.29 12.00
CA ALA A 101 -5.56 -3.64 12.10
C ALA A 101 -6.03 -4.60 10.99
N ALA A 102 -7.15 -4.31 10.33
CA ALA A 102 -7.64 -5.06 9.17
C ALA A 102 -7.04 -4.55 7.84
N GLY A 103 -6.19 -3.52 7.89
CA GLY A 103 -5.53 -2.93 6.72
C GLY A 103 -6.40 -1.93 5.96
N ARG A 104 -7.53 -1.50 6.52
CA ARG A 104 -8.41 -0.49 5.92
C ARG A 104 -7.91 0.90 6.27
N LEU A 105 -8.05 1.86 5.37
CA LEU A 105 -7.70 3.26 5.65
C LEU A 105 -8.60 3.77 6.79
N GLU A 106 -7.98 4.20 7.90
CA GLU A 106 -8.65 4.71 9.09
C GLU A 106 -8.58 6.24 9.13
N GLU A 107 -7.47 6.82 8.69
CA GLU A 107 -7.23 8.27 8.76
C GLU A 107 -6.39 8.78 7.59
N GLU A 108 -6.75 9.95 7.07
CA GLU A 108 -5.90 10.81 6.22
C GLU A 108 -5.66 12.13 6.97
N THR A 109 -4.40 12.45 7.26
CA THR A 109 -4.00 13.76 7.80
C THR A 109 -3.30 14.55 6.69
N ARG A 110 -3.65 15.82 6.51
CA ARG A 110 -3.02 16.75 5.57
C ARG A 110 -2.18 17.76 6.31
N LEU A 111 -0.97 17.96 5.82
CA LEU A 111 0.01 18.88 6.37
C LEU A 111 0.31 20.00 5.38
N ASP A 112 0.67 21.16 5.91
CA ASP A 112 1.28 22.21 5.10
C ASP A 112 2.72 21.85 4.73
N LYS A 113 3.43 22.81 4.11
CA LYS A 113 4.82 22.62 3.70
C LYS A 113 5.77 22.43 4.90
N GLY A 114 5.42 23.01 6.05
CA GLY A 114 6.17 22.98 7.30
C GLY A 114 5.74 21.85 8.24
N ASP A 115 5.03 20.84 7.73
CA ASP A 115 4.60 19.65 8.47
C ASP A 115 3.59 19.91 9.59
N SER A 116 2.92 21.07 9.57
CA SER A 116 1.82 21.36 10.51
C SER A 116 0.51 20.78 10.00
N ASP A 117 -0.24 20.11 10.88
CA ASP A 117 -1.58 19.59 10.59
C ASP A 117 -2.53 20.71 10.14
N VAL A 118 -3.08 20.59 8.93
CA VAL A 118 -4.07 21.52 8.36
C VAL A 118 -5.47 20.91 8.34
N ASN A 119 -5.55 19.60 8.10
CA ASN A 119 -6.83 18.89 8.05
C ASN A 119 -6.66 17.41 8.42
N ARG A 120 -7.70 16.82 8.99
CA ARG A 120 -7.75 15.38 9.28
C ARG A 120 -9.11 14.83 8.91
N THR A 121 -9.11 13.71 8.20
CA THR A 121 -10.31 12.96 7.81
C THR A 121 -10.25 11.56 8.42
N LEU A 122 -11.31 11.16 9.12
CA LEU A 122 -11.47 9.83 9.70
C LEU A 122 -12.47 9.02 8.89
N TYR A 123 -12.11 7.78 8.58
CA TYR A 123 -12.93 6.84 7.84
C TYR A 123 -13.56 5.82 8.81
N LYS A 124 -14.82 5.45 8.56
CA LYS A 124 -15.61 4.53 9.39
C LYS A 124 -15.88 3.22 8.67
#